data_AF-A0A7H4PQ20-F1
#
_entry.id   AF-A0A7H4PQ20-F1
#
_cell.length_a   1.000
_cell.length_b   1.000
_cell.length_c   1.000
_cell.angle_alpha   90.00
_cell.angle_beta   90.00
_cell.angle_gamma   90.00
#
_symmetry.space_group_name_H-M   'P 1'
#
loop_
_entity.id
_entity.type
_entity.pdbx_description
1 polymer ?
#
loop_
_entity_poly.entity_id
_entity_poly.type
_entity_poly.pdbx_seq_one_letter_code
_entity_poly.pdbx_strand_id
1 'polypeptide(L)'
;MSTFPASLLILNGKGANEPSLREAVKLLRDEGIDIHVRVTWEKGDAVRFIDEALTLNVETVIAGGGDGTINEVATALVERDGNLALGILPLGTANDFATSVGIPQDLASALKLAIVGRDVAIDVARVNDKTGFINMATGGFGTRITTETPEKLKAALGGVSYLIHGLMRMDTLKPDRCEIRGENFHWHGDALVIGIGNGRQAGGGQQLCPEALINDGLLHLRIFTGEELIPALFSTLANPETSPNIIDGVSSWFEITAPHKMTFNLDGEPLTGKNLPYGAVTGRATLPAAAGLPAATLIRFRKAKTAPGWYTAAGYVR
;
A
#
# COMPACT_ATOMS: atom_id res chain seq x y z
N MET A 1 -7.55 -31.36 20.39
CA MET A 1 -7.29 -29.91 20.39
C MET A 1 -6.72 -29.58 19.03
N SER A 2 -7.41 -28.75 18.25
CA SER A 2 -6.84 -28.18 17.03
C SER A 2 -5.68 -27.28 17.45
N THR A 3 -4.45 -27.63 17.09
CA THR A 3 -3.28 -26.77 17.25
C THR A 3 -3.42 -25.60 16.29
N PHE A 4 -3.65 -24.41 16.84
CA PHE A 4 -3.59 -23.18 16.06
C PHE A 4 -2.12 -22.76 15.94
N PRO A 5 -1.70 -22.27 14.76
CA PRO A 5 -0.34 -21.80 14.60
C PRO A 5 -0.08 -20.59 15.49
N ALA A 6 1.12 -20.50 16.05
CA ALA A 6 1.53 -19.35 16.85
C ALA A 6 1.57 -18.10 15.98
N SER A 7 1.23 -16.95 16.55
CA SER A 7 1.18 -15.66 15.85
C SER A 7 1.87 -14.55 16.65
N LEU A 8 2.40 -13.55 15.95
CA LEU A 8 2.95 -12.34 16.56
C LEU A 8 2.22 -11.11 16.07
N LEU A 9 1.48 -10.44 16.96
CA LEU A 9 0.82 -9.17 16.73
C LEU A 9 1.80 -8.00 16.95
N ILE A 10 2.12 -7.29 15.87
CA ILE A 10 2.85 -6.02 15.87
C ILE A 10 1.82 -4.89 15.89
N LEU A 11 1.72 -4.20 17.02
CA LEU A 11 0.73 -3.17 17.28
C LEU A 11 1.35 -1.79 17.21
N ASN A 12 0.74 -0.89 16.42
CA ASN A 12 1.13 0.52 16.42
C ASN A 12 0.87 1.14 17.79
N GLY A 13 1.80 1.93 18.32
CA GLY A 13 1.63 2.61 19.61
C GLY A 13 0.32 3.38 19.78
N LYS A 14 -0.24 3.94 18.70
CA LYS A 14 -1.55 4.63 18.72
C LYS A 14 -2.74 3.68 18.98
N GLY A 15 -2.63 2.41 18.59
CA GLY A 15 -3.64 1.37 18.79
C GLY A 15 -3.44 0.53 20.05
N ALA A 16 -2.37 0.78 20.83
CA ALA A 16 -1.97 -0.07 21.95
C ALA A 16 -2.96 -0.11 23.13
N ASN A 17 -3.80 0.92 23.24
CA ASN A 17 -4.74 1.08 24.34
C ASN A 17 -6.16 0.64 23.99
N GLU A 18 -6.39 0.01 22.83
CA GLU A 18 -7.71 -0.43 22.39
C GLU A 18 -8.27 -1.55 23.29
N PRO A 19 -9.29 -1.29 24.13
CA PRO A 19 -9.76 -2.27 25.11
C PRO A 19 -10.39 -3.50 24.47
N SER A 20 -11.13 -3.31 23.37
CA SER A 20 -11.79 -4.40 22.64
C SER A 20 -10.77 -5.38 22.05
N LEU A 21 -9.63 -4.88 21.54
CA LEU A 21 -8.53 -5.71 21.08
C LEU A 21 -7.90 -6.50 22.22
N ARG A 22 -7.67 -5.85 23.37
CA ARG A 22 -7.10 -6.52 24.55
C ARG A 22 -7.99 -7.66 25.02
N GLU A 23 -9.30 -7.45 25.03
CA GLU A 23 -10.28 -8.47 25.38
C GLU A 23 -10.29 -9.62 24.37
N ALA A 24 -10.27 -9.32 23.06
CA ALA A 24 -10.20 -10.34 22.01
C ALA A 24 -8.92 -11.19 22.09
N VAL A 25 -7.76 -10.58 22.31
CA VAL A 25 -6.49 -11.31 22.50
C VAL A 25 -6.55 -12.19 23.75
N LYS A 26 -7.13 -11.69 24.85
CA LYS A 26 -7.27 -12.48 26.08
C LYS A 26 -8.17 -13.70 25.84
N LEU A 27 -9.33 -13.51 25.22
CA LEU A 27 -10.27 -14.59 24.92
C LEU A 27 -9.62 -15.72 24.10
N LEU A 28 -8.90 -15.37 23.04
CA LEU A 28 -8.22 -16.35 22.19
C LEU A 28 -7.06 -17.06 22.92
N ARG A 29 -6.33 -16.37 23.80
CA ARG A 29 -5.32 -17.01 24.66
C ARG A 29 -5.96 -17.98 25.66
N ASP A 30 -7.11 -17.62 26.24
CA ASP A 30 -7.86 -18.50 27.14
C ASP A 30 -8.39 -19.76 26.40
N GLU A 31 -8.59 -19.67 25.08
CA GLU A 31 -8.89 -20.81 24.18
C GLU A 31 -7.65 -21.63 23.78
N GLY A 32 -6.45 -21.25 24.24
CA GLY A 32 -5.20 -21.96 23.98
C GLY A 32 -4.45 -21.54 22.72
N ILE A 33 -4.82 -20.41 22.09
CA ILE A 33 -4.09 -19.85 20.95
C ILE A 33 -2.87 -19.07 21.44
N ASP A 34 -1.68 -19.38 20.89
CA ASP A 34 -0.46 -18.64 21.20
C ASP A 34 -0.36 -17.36 20.35
N ILE A 35 -0.48 -16.22 21.04
CA ILE A 35 -0.44 -14.89 20.44
C ILE A 35 0.59 -14.07 21.20
N HIS A 36 1.72 -13.77 20.58
CA HIS A 36 2.67 -12.78 21.09
C HIS A 36 2.21 -11.37 20.71
N VAL A 37 2.46 -10.38 21.57
CA VAL A 37 2.10 -8.98 21.29
C VAL A 37 3.33 -8.11 21.49
N ARG A 38 3.65 -7.30 20.49
CA ARG A 38 4.72 -6.29 20.51
C ARG A 38 4.15 -4.95 20.10
N VAL A 39 4.60 -3.88 20.73
CA VAL A 39 4.13 -2.52 20.44
C VAL A 39 5.30 -1.73 19.85
N THR A 40 5.07 -1.12 18.69
CA THR A 40 6.08 -0.24 18.06
C THR A 40 6.06 1.15 18.69
N TRP A 41 7.22 1.78 18.70
CA TRP A 41 7.46 3.14 19.16
C TRP A 41 8.13 3.99 18.08
N GLU A 42 9.10 3.43 17.35
CA GLU A 42 9.83 4.12 16.27
C GLU A 42 10.07 3.25 15.02
N LYS A 43 10.57 3.89 13.95
CA LYS A 43 10.85 3.23 12.67
C LYS A 43 11.90 2.13 12.85
N GLY A 44 11.64 0.95 12.31
CA GLY A 44 12.54 -0.21 12.43
C GLY A 44 12.16 -1.17 13.55
N ASP A 45 11.22 -0.80 14.43
CA ASP A 45 10.67 -1.71 15.43
C ASP A 45 9.95 -2.90 14.78
N ALA A 46 9.19 -2.67 13.72
CA ALA A 46 8.51 -3.74 12.98
C ALA A 46 9.50 -4.78 12.45
N VAL A 47 10.63 -4.33 11.90
CA VAL A 47 11.73 -5.20 11.45
C VAL A 47 12.26 -6.05 12.61
N ARG A 48 12.59 -5.41 13.74
CA ARG A 48 13.10 -6.12 14.91
C ARG A 48 12.13 -7.18 15.42
N PHE A 49 10.82 -6.87 15.41
CA PHE A 49 9.79 -7.81 15.85
C PHE A 49 9.52 -8.93 14.84
N ILE A 50 9.76 -8.71 13.55
CA ILE A 50 9.73 -9.77 12.53
C ILE A 50 10.91 -10.74 12.73
N ASP A 51 12.11 -10.23 13.01
CA ASP A 51 13.27 -11.08 13.31
C ASP A 51 13.03 -11.91 14.60
N GLU A 52 12.36 -11.32 15.59
CA GLU A 52 11.88 -12.04 16.78
C GLU A 52 10.83 -13.10 16.41
N ALA A 53 9.87 -12.78 15.54
CA ALA A 53 8.85 -13.72 15.06
C ALA A 53 9.46 -14.97 14.41
N LEU A 54 10.51 -14.80 13.60
CA LEU A 54 11.27 -15.90 13.01
C LEU A 54 11.93 -16.78 14.08
N THR A 55 12.47 -16.17 15.13
CA THR A 55 13.09 -16.89 16.26
C THR A 55 12.06 -17.66 17.08
N LEU A 56 10.86 -17.09 17.24
CA LEU A 56 9.73 -17.72 17.92
C LEU A 56 9.03 -18.80 17.07
N ASN A 57 9.42 -18.95 15.80
CA ASN A 57 8.85 -19.90 14.84
C ASN A 57 7.31 -19.77 14.75
N VAL A 58 6.82 -18.54 14.74
CA VAL A 58 5.40 -18.25 14.47
C VAL A 58 5.12 -18.47 12.98
N GLU A 59 3.86 -18.71 12.62
CA GLU A 59 3.47 -18.81 11.20
C GLU A 59 2.91 -17.50 10.66
N THR A 60 2.37 -16.63 11.53
CA THR A 60 1.73 -15.38 11.13
C THR A 60 2.27 -14.19 11.92
N VAL A 61 2.66 -13.13 11.20
CA VAL A 61 2.86 -11.79 11.76
C VAL A 61 1.63 -10.94 11.44
N ILE A 62 1.00 -10.39 12.46
CA ILE A 62 -0.22 -9.59 12.35
C ILE A 62 0.13 -8.11 12.46
N ALA A 63 -0.13 -7.33 11.42
CA ALA A 63 0.03 -5.87 11.42
C ALA A 63 -1.22 -5.21 12.02
N GLY A 64 -1.10 -4.69 13.24
CA GLY A 64 -2.15 -3.92 13.93
C GLY A 64 -1.93 -2.42 13.82
N GLY A 65 -2.55 -1.80 12.84
CA GLY A 65 -2.42 -0.35 12.61
C GLY A 65 -3.19 0.11 11.39
N GLY A 66 -2.81 1.28 10.87
CA GLY A 66 -3.30 1.77 9.57
C GLY A 66 -2.43 1.31 8.40
N ASP A 67 -2.70 1.86 7.21
CA ASP A 67 -2.04 1.49 5.95
C ASP A 67 -0.50 1.57 6.04
N GLY A 68 0.05 2.58 6.72
CA GLY A 68 1.49 2.70 6.92
C GLY A 68 2.11 1.57 7.76
N THR A 69 1.41 1.09 8.79
CA THR A 69 1.87 -0.06 9.60
C THR A 69 1.77 -1.37 8.81
N ILE A 70 0.68 -1.52 8.04
CA ILE A 70 0.53 -2.67 7.13
C ILE A 70 1.67 -2.67 6.10
N ASN A 71 1.99 -1.51 5.51
CA ASN A 71 3.08 -1.40 4.55
C ASN A 71 4.46 -1.68 5.16
N GLU A 72 4.75 -1.15 6.36
CA GLU A 72 6.02 -1.39 7.05
C GLU A 72 6.23 -2.89 7.31
N VAL A 73 5.20 -3.57 7.84
CA VAL A 73 5.26 -5.01 8.10
C VAL A 73 5.33 -5.80 6.80
N ALA A 74 4.51 -5.50 5.80
CA ALA A 74 4.50 -6.20 4.51
C ALA A 74 5.85 -6.08 3.78
N THR A 75 6.38 -4.86 3.68
CA THR A 75 7.69 -4.61 3.06
C THR A 75 8.79 -5.35 3.81
N ALA A 76 8.75 -5.30 5.15
CA ALA A 76 9.73 -6.00 5.95
C ALA A 76 9.64 -7.51 5.75
N LEU A 77 8.44 -8.11 5.70
CA LEU A 77 8.24 -9.53 5.42
C LEU A 77 8.82 -9.94 4.07
N VAL A 78 8.61 -9.16 3.00
CA VAL A 78 9.14 -9.50 1.65
C VAL A 78 10.67 -9.44 1.60
N GLU A 79 11.30 -8.61 2.41
CA GLU A 79 12.76 -8.53 2.50
C GLU A 79 13.40 -9.69 3.26
N ARG A 80 12.63 -10.41 4.09
CA ARG A 80 13.10 -11.59 4.80
C ARG A 80 12.61 -12.80 4.00
N ASP A 81 13.51 -13.70 3.61
CA ASP A 81 13.16 -14.98 2.94
C ASP A 81 12.49 -15.96 3.94
N GLY A 82 11.41 -15.52 4.59
CA GLY A 82 10.65 -16.25 5.61
C GLY A 82 9.32 -16.77 5.09
N ASN A 83 8.87 -17.89 5.65
CA ASN A 83 7.56 -18.49 5.34
C ASN A 83 6.43 -17.88 6.19
N LEU A 84 6.56 -16.62 6.60
CA LEU A 84 5.62 -15.92 7.49
C LEU A 84 4.43 -15.36 6.70
N ALA A 85 3.22 -15.60 7.18
CA ALA A 85 2.01 -14.96 6.67
C ALA A 85 1.79 -13.57 7.26
N LEU A 86 1.04 -12.73 6.55
CA LEU A 86 0.65 -11.39 6.98
C LEU A 86 -0.82 -11.38 7.41
N GLY A 87 -1.06 -11.26 8.71
CA GLY A 87 -2.38 -10.91 9.24
C GLY A 87 -2.57 -9.40 9.27
N ILE A 88 -3.82 -8.93 9.15
CA ILE A 88 -4.14 -7.49 9.21
C ILE A 88 -5.20 -7.24 10.28
N LEU A 89 -4.96 -6.24 11.13
CA LEU A 89 -5.94 -5.66 12.02
C LEU A 89 -6.12 -4.16 11.68
N PRO A 90 -7.32 -3.74 11.22
CA PRO A 90 -7.58 -2.38 10.77
C PRO A 90 -7.74 -1.42 11.96
N LEU A 91 -6.63 -0.94 12.49
CA LEU A 91 -6.57 -0.04 13.67
C LEU A 91 -6.20 1.40 13.30
N GLY A 92 -6.12 1.72 12.01
CA GLY A 92 -5.90 3.07 11.50
C GLY A 92 -7.19 3.84 11.25
N THR A 93 -7.03 5.07 10.76
CA THR A 93 -8.15 5.97 10.45
C THR A 93 -8.81 5.66 9.10
N ALA A 94 -8.03 5.35 8.06
CA ALA A 94 -8.54 5.09 6.71
C ALA A 94 -8.68 3.58 6.44
N ASN A 95 -7.63 2.79 6.72
CA ASN A 95 -7.60 1.35 6.50
C ASN A 95 -8.01 0.98 5.07
N ASP A 96 -7.53 1.76 4.10
CA ASP A 96 -7.92 1.64 2.70
C ASP A 96 -7.61 0.24 2.16
N PHE A 97 -6.41 -0.28 2.46
CA PHE A 97 -6.00 -1.61 2.00
C PHE A 97 -6.86 -2.71 2.64
N ALA A 98 -6.98 -2.70 3.98
CA ALA A 98 -7.76 -3.68 4.72
C ALA A 98 -9.23 -3.72 4.28
N THR A 99 -9.81 -2.55 4.03
CA THR A 99 -11.18 -2.41 3.52
C THR A 99 -11.30 -2.99 2.11
N SER A 100 -10.34 -2.69 1.23
CA SER A 100 -10.38 -3.14 -0.17
C SER A 100 -10.26 -4.66 -0.34
N VAL A 101 -9.55 -5.33 0.58
CA VAL A 101 -9.36 -6.80 0.58
C VAL A 101 -10.37 -7.53 1.47
N GLY A 102 -11.38 -6.82 1.99
CA GLY A 102 -12.51 -7.42 2.71
C GLY A 102 -12.21 -7.84 4.15
N ILE A 103 -11.20 -7.26 4.81
CA ILE A 103 -10.93 -7.52 6.22
C ILE A 103 -12.09 -6.94 7.06
N PRO A 104 -12.65 -7.71 8.02
CA PRO A 104 -13.69 -7.22 8.91
C PRO A 104 -13.24 -5.99 9.71
N GLN A 105 -14.14 -5.03 9.91
CA GLN A 105 -13.89 -3.88 10.78
C GLN A 105 -13.96 -4.24 12.27
N ASP A 106 -14.73 -5.28 12.61
CA ASP A 106 -14.75 -5.83 13.97
C ASP A 106 -13.42 -6.51 14.31
N LEU A 107 -12.76 -6.02 15.37
CA LEU A 107 -11.40 -6.44 15.71
C LEU A 107 -11.30 -7.90 16.13
N ALA A 108 -12.32 -8.45 16.80
CA ALA A 108 -12.34 -9.85 17.17
C ALA A 108 -12.43 -10.75 15.92
N SER A 109 -13.29 -10.38 14.98
CA SER A 109 -13.45 -11.06 13.70
C SER A 109 -12.19 -10.95 12.82
N ALA A 110 -11.58 -9.77 12.76
CA ALA A 110 -10.34 -9.54 12.03
C ALA A 110 -9.16 -10.31 12.65
N LEU A 111 -9.06 -10.36 13.98
CA LEU A 111 -8.03 -11.12 14.67
C LEU A 111 -8.17 -12.62 14.42
N LYS A 112 -9.40 -13.13 14.49
CA LYS A 112 -9.68 -14.53 14.15
C LYS A 112 -9.30 -14.82 12.71
N LEU A 113 -9.72 -13.98 11.77
CA LEU A 113 -9.34 -14.10 10.35
C LEU A 113 -7.82 -14.12 10.19
N ALA A 114 -7.10 -13.19 10.84
CA ALA A 114 -5.64 -13.11 10.83
C ALA A 114 -4.94 -14.41 11.28
N ILE A 115 -5.52 -15.14 12.24
CA ILE A 115 -4.91 -16.34 12.83
C ILE A 115 -5.29 -17.62 12.08
N VAL A 116 -6.56 -17.76 11.67
CA VAL A 116 -7.09 -19.04 11.16
C VAL A 116 -7.47 -19.01 9.68
N GLY A 117 -7.43 -17.84 9.05
CA GLY A 117 -7.82 -17.69 7.66
C GLY A 117 -6.82 -18.35 6.71
N ARG A 118 -7.29 -18.68 5.50
CA ARG A 118 -6.45 -19.29 4.46
C ARG A 118 -5.58 -18.25 3.82
N ASP A 119 -4.34 -18.62 3.62
CA ASP A 119 -3.29 -17.75 3.17
C ASP A 119 -3.30 -17.65 1.62
N VAL A 120 -3.33 -16.42 1.07
CA VAL A 120 -3.17 -16.16 -0.38
C VAL A 120 -1.95 -15.29 -0.64
N ALA A 121 -1.11 -15.66 -1.62
CA ALA A 121 0.03 -14.84 -2.02
C ALA A 121 -0.42 -13.56 -2.74
N ILE A 122 0.23 -12.44 -2.40
CA ILE A 122 -0.04 -11.12 -2.96
C ILE A 122 1.25 -10.45 -3.43
N ASP A 123 1.14 -9.56 -4.40
CA ASP A 123 2.20 -8.71 -4.89
C ASP A 123 2.50 -7.56 -3.93
N VAL A 124 3.77 -7.14 -3.91
CA VAL A 124 4.22 -5.92 -3.24
C VAL A 124 5.02 -5.10 -4.25
N ALA A 125 4.57 -3.88 -4.49
CA ALA A 125 5.22 -3.00 -5.43
C ALA A 125 6.47 -2.38 -4.79
N ARG A 126 7.48 -2.08 -5.61
CA ARG A 126 8.72 -1.41 -5.19
C ARG A 126 9.00 -0.20 -6.07
N VAL A 127 9.56 0.82 -5.43
CA VAL A 127 10.03 2.05 -6.08
C VAL A 127 11.53 2.17 -5.85
N ASN A 128 12.30 2.45 -6.91
CA ASN A 128 13.75 2.62 -6.87
C ASN A 128 14.52 1.49 -6.17
N ASP A 129 14.03 0.25 -6.23
CA ASP A 129 14.58 -0.93 -5.54
C ASP A 129 14.75 -0.78 -4.02
N LYS A 130 14.08 0.21 -3.40
CA LYS A 130 14.30 0.58 -1.99
C LYS A 130 13.04 0.64 -1.16
N THR A 131 11.95 1.18 -1.70
CA THR A 131 10.74 1.45 -0.91
C THR A 131 9.59 0.63 -1.44
N GLY A 132 9.04 -0.24 -0.59
CA GLY A 132 7.86 -1.03 -0.89
C GLY A 132 6.56 -0.27 -0.63
N PHE A 133 5.52 -0.60 -1.40
CA PHE A 133 4.13 -0.26 -1.10
C PHE A 133 3.21 -1.44 -1.43
N ILE A 134 2.19 -1.65 -0.62
CA ILE A 134 1.24 -2.76 -0.77
C ILE A 134 -0.07 -2.30 -1.41
N ASN A 135 -0.41 -1.02 -1.29
CA ASN A 135 -1.69 -0.50 -1.77
C ASN A 135 -1.51 0.49 -2.91
N MET A 136 -1.05 1.72 -2.64
CA MET A 136 -1.09 2.78 -3.63
C MET A 136 0.11 3.74 -3.54
N ALA A 137 0.64 4.07 -4.71
CA ALA A 137 1.53 5.19 -4.93
C ALA A 137 0.76 6.33 -5.60
N THR A 138 0.53 7.44 -4.90
CA THR A 138 -0.15 8.63 -5.46
C THR A 138 0.81 9.79 -5.55
N GLY A 139 1.00 10.36 -6.73
CA GLY A 139 1.91 11.47 -6.96
C GLY A 139 1.30 12.59 -7.76
N GLY A 140 1.96 13.74 -7.72
CA GLY A 140 1.56 14.92 -8.47
C GLY A 140 2.60 16.03 -8.34
N PHE A 141 2.30 17.16 -8.98
CA PHE A 141 3.15 18.34 -8.91
C PHE A 141 2.49 19.39 -8.04
N GLY A 142 3.27 19.94 -7.13
CA GLY A 142 2.73 20.85 -6.14
C GLY A 142 3.79 21.31 -5.16
N THR A 143 3.47 22.39 -4.46
CA THR A 143 4.27 22.92 -3.36
C THR A 143 3.58 22.62 -2.04
N ARG A 144 4.39 22.33 -1.01
CA ARG A 144 3.97 22.51 0.38
C ARG A 144 4.07 24.00 0.69
N ILE A 145 2.95 24.70 0.76
CA ILE A 145 2.90 26.06 1.27
C ILE A 145 2.43 25.92 2.72
N THR A 146 3.27 26.30 3.68
CA THR A 146 2.97 26.26 5.13
C THR A 146 1.87 27.25 5.54
N THR A 147 0.70 27.14 4.95
CA THR A 147 -0.49 27.93 5.25
C THR A 147 -1.62 26.98 5.57
N GLU A 148 -2.17 27.11 6.77
CA GLU A 148 -3.34 26.37 7.22
C GLU A 148 -4.49 26.54 6.22
N THR A 149 -4.84 25.47 5.53
CA THR A 149 -6.00 25.45 4.63
C THR A 149 -7.28 25.62 5.44
N PRO A 150 -8.24 26.47 5.03
CA PRO A 150 -9.45 26.74 5.81
C PRO A 150 -10.24 25.47 6.13
N GLU A 151 -10.59 25.25 7.40
CA GLU A 151 -11.33 24.07 7.88
C GLU A 151 -12.65 23.81 7.12
N LYS A 152 -13.27 24.87 6.58
CA LYS A 152 -14.53 24.80 5.84
C LYS A 152 -14.43 24.06 4.49
N LEU A 153 -13.27 24.07 3.82
CA LEU A 153 -13.07 23.29 2.58
C LEU A 153 -12.84 21.80 2.86
N LYS A 154 -12.27 21.47 4.03
CA LYS A 154 -12.02 20.08 4.46
C LYS A 154 -13.32 19.30 4.70
N ALA A 155 -14.35 19.96 5.24
CA ALA A 155 -15.62 19.33 5.55
C ALA A 155 -16.49 19.02 4.31
N ALA A 156 -16.40 19.85 3.26
CA ALA A 156 -17.20 19.69 2.04
C ALA A 156 -16.63 18.66 1.05
N LEU A 157 -15.33 18.37 1.12
CA LEU A 157 -14.62 17.50 0.16
C LEU A 157 -14.40 16.06 0.63
N GLY A 158 -14.70 15.74 1.90
CA GLY A 158 -14.63 14.37 2.43
C GLY A 158 -13.28 13.68 2.15
N GLY A 159 -13.33 12.45 1.62
CA GLY A 159 -12.14 11.65 1.28
C GLY A 159 -11.19 12.31 0.26
N VAL A 160 -11.68 13.18 -0.62
CA VAL A 160 -10.82 13.92 -1.57
C VAL A 160 -9.90 14.90 -0.83
N SER A 161 -10.40 15.55 0.23
CA SER A 161 -9.55 16.40 1.08
C SER A 161 -8.45 15.58 1.76
N TYR A 162 -8.77 14.36 2.17
CA TYR A 162 -7.79 13.47 2.78
C TYR A 162 -6.77 12.97 1.75
N LEU A 163 -7.19 12.66 0.51
CA LEU A 163 -6.29 12.32 -0.59
C LEU A 163 -5.28 13.46 -0.87
N ILE A 164 -5.74 14.70 -1.04
CA ILE A 164 -4.85 15.83 -1.38
C ILE A 164 -3.98 16.25 -0.19
N HIS A 165 -4.61 16.56 0.96
CA HIS A 165 -3.89 17.15 2.09
C HIS A 165 -3.27 16.09 3.02
N GLY A 166 -3.95 14.96 3.21
CA GLY A 166 -3.50 13.89 4.09
C GLY A 166 -2.48 12.97 3.41
N LEU A 167 -2.85 12.41 2.26
CA LEU A 167 -2.05 11.43 1.54
C LEU A 167 -0.95 12.11 0.73
N MET A 168 -1.27 12.99 -0.21
CA MET A 168 -0.26 13.63 -1.07
C MET A 168 0.58 14.68 -0.31
N ARG A 169 0.09 15.20 0.82
CA ARG A 169 0.73 16.27 1.62
C ARG A 169 1.09 17.49 0.77
N MET A 170 0.15 17.94 -0.05
CA MET A 170 0.26 19.12 -0.91
C MET A 170 -0.83 20.14 -0.57
N ASP A 171 -0.50 21.42 -0.67
CA ASP A 171 -1.45 22.52 -0.44
C ASP A 171 -2.05 23.05 -1.75
N THR A 172 -1.29 22.93 -2.84
CA THR A 172 -1.75 23.23 -4.19
C THR A 172 -1.26 22.15 -5.15
N LEU A 173 -2.15 21.70 -6.03
CA LEU A 173 -1.83 20.84 -7.17
C LEU A 173 -1.75 21.71 -8.42
N LYS A 174 -0.76 21.44 -9.27
CA LYS A 174 -0.65 22.05 -10.59
C LYS A 174 -0.32 20.97 -11.61
N PRO A 175 -0.90 21.01 -12.81
CA PRO A 175 -0.45 20.15 -13.89
C PRO A 175 1.00 20.47 -14.25
N ASP A 176 1.79 19.45 -14.49
CA ASP A 176 3.14 19.62 -15.02
C ASP A 176 3.52 18.41 -15.89
N ARG A 177 4.52 18.62 -16.71
CA ARG A 177 4.90 17.68 -17.77
C ARG A 177 5.59 16.45 -17.19
N CYS A 178 5.19 15.26 -17.60
CA CYS A 178 5.98 14.03 -17.41
C CYS A 178 5.81 13.06 -18.57
N GLU A 179 6.77 12.13 -18.66
CA GLU A 179 6.72 10.97 -19.52
C GLU A 179 6.57 9.71 -18.65
N ILE A 180 5.62 8.85 -18.99
CA ILE A 180 5.35 7.59 -18.31
C ILE A 180 5.44 6.44 -19.32
N ARG A 181 6.22 5.42 -18.97
CA ARG A 181 6.45 4.22 -19.80
C ARG A 181 6.09 2.95 -19.04
N GLY A 182 5.59 1.95 -19.75
CA GLY A 182 5.38 0.58 -19.29
C GLY A 182 5.50 -0.41 -20.47
N GLU A 183 5.20 -1.68 -20.28
CA GLU A 183 5.42 -2.74 -21.28
C GLU A 183 4.76 -2.45 -22.64
N ASN A 184 3.50 -2.03 -22.62
CA ASN A 184 2.72 -1.64 -23.80
C ASN A 184 2.08 -0.27 -23.62
N PHE A 185 2.70 0.58 -22.80
CA PHE A 185 2.18 1.89 -22.42
C PHE A 185 3.25 2.95 -22.62
N HIS A 186 2.88 4.02 -23.32
CA HIS A 186 3.71 5.22 -23.42
C HIS A 186 2.79 6.43 -23.44
N TRP A 187 3.01 7.34 -22.49
CA TRP A 187 2.28 8.58 -22.40
C TRP A 187 3.23 9.74 -22.09
N HIS A 188 2.93 10.90 -22.67
CA HIS A 188 3.69 12.13 -22.48
C HIS A 188 2.75 13.33 -22.52
N GLY A 189 2.77 14.14 -21.46
CA GLY A 189 1.88 15.31 -21.34
C GLY A 189 1.90 15.92 -19.95
N ASP A 190 0.94 16.81 -19.69
CA ASP A 190 0.79 17.44 -18.39
C ASP A 190 -0.16 16.62 -17.51
N ALA A 191 0.36 16.09 -16.40
CA ALA A 191 -0.39 15.32 -15.42
C ALA A 191 -0.65 16.17 -14.17
N LEU A 192 -1.87 16.12 -13.65
CA LEU A 192 -2.23 16.75 -12.38
C LEU A 192 -1.97 15.78 -11.21
N VAL A 193 -2.48 14.55 -11.34
CA VAL A 193 -2.32 13.46 -10.36
C VAL A 193 -2.04 12.16 -11.09
N ILE A 194 -1.17 11.35 -10.51
CA ILE A 194 -0.82 10.01 -10.99
C ILE A 194 -1.06 9.03 -9.85
N GLY A 195 -1.88 8.01 -10.07
CA GLY A 195 -2.04 6.86 -9.18
C GLY A 195 -1.42 5.62 -9.81
N ILE A 196 -0.57 4.93 -9.05
CA ILE A 196 -0.08 3.58 -9.38
C ILE A 196 -0.53 2.65 -8.26
N GLY A 197 -1.48 1.78 -8.56
CA GLY A 197 -2.12 0.87 -7.62
C GLY A 197 -1.65 -0.57 -7.80
N ASN A 198 -1.26 -1.18 -6.69
CA ASN A 198 -1.35 -2.63 -6.48
C ASN A 198 -2.73 -2.97 -5.91
N GLY A 199 -3.20 -2.15 -4.95
CA GLY A 199 -4.57 -2.13 -4.47
C GLY A 199 -5.43 -1.10 -5.22
N ARG A 200 -6.72 -1.06 -4.85
CA ARG A 200 -7.74 -0.35 -5.64
C ARG A 200 -7.98 1.09 -5.22
N GLN A 201 -7.80 1.38 -3.93
CA GLN A 201 -8.28 2.61 -3.34
C GLN A 201 -7.26 3.23 -2.39
N ALA A 202 -7.30 4.55 -2.27
CA ALA A 202 -6.49 5.29 -1.31
C ALA A 202 -7.20 6.57 -0.89
N GLY A 203 -6.75 7.16 0.20
CA GLY A 203 -7.26 8.46 0.63
C GLY A 203 -8.66 8.38 1.25
N GLY A 204 -9.01 7.28 1.94
CA GLY A 204 -10.32 7.11 2.56
C GLY A 204 -11.42 6.77 1.56
N GLY A 205 -11.17 5.73 0.76
CA GLY A 205 -12.15 5.13 -0.16
C GLY A 205 -12.17 5.67 -1.58
N GLN A 206 -11.20 6.49 -2.00
CA GLN A 206 -11.14 6.94 -3.40
C GLN A 206 -10.62 5.82 -4.30
N GLN A 207 -11.45 5.36 -5.24
CA GLN A 207 -11.09 4.28 -6.17
C GLN A 207 -10.23 4.81 -7.33
N LEU A 208 -8.93 4.92 -7.08
CA LEU A 208 -7.97 5.35 -8.09
C LEU A 208 -7.72 4.26 -9.14
N CYS A 209 -7.69 3.00 -8.75
CA CYS A 209 -7.44 1.86 -9.64
C CYS A 209 -8.49 0.76 -9.42
N PRO A 210 -9.76 0.96 -9.83
CA PRO A 210 -10.87 0.08 -9.47
C PRO A 210 -10.68 -1.39 -9.92
N GLU A 211 -10.00 -1.58 -11.06
CA GLU A 211 -9.74 -2.90 -11.65
C GLU A 211 -8.51 -3.60 -11.08
N ALA A 212 -7.76 -2.99 -10.16
CA ALA A 212 -6.52 -3.57 -9.64
C ALA A 212 -6.76 -4.90 -8.92
N LEU A 213 -5.87 -5.85 -9.15
CA LEU A 213 -5.78 -7.13 -8.44
C LEU A 213 -4.43 -7.21 -7.75
N ILE A 214 -4.42 -7.64 -6.49
CA ILE A 214 -3.21 -7.67 -5.66
C ILE A 214 -2.35 -8.91 -5.90
N ASN A 215 -2.66 -9.75 -6.88
CA ASN A 215 -2.08 -11.08 -7.05
C ASN A 215 -1.95 -11.54 -8.51
N ASP A 216 -1.88 -10.59 -9.45
CA ASP A 216 -1.76 -10.86 -10.88
C ASP A 216 -0.37 -10.49 -11.45
N GLY A 217 0.52 -9.96 -10.62
CA GLY A 217 1.86 -9.50 -11.01
C GLY A 217 1.87 -8.17 -11.77
N LEU A 218 0.77 -7.41 -11.77
CA LEU A 218 0.60 -6.18 -12.53
C LEU A 218 0.36 -4.97 -11.62
N LEU A 219 0.72 -3.79 -12.12
CA LEU A 219 0.35 -2.50 -11.54
C LEU A 219 -0.67 -1.83 -12.44
N HIS A 220 -1.62 -1.14 -11.82
CA HIS A 220 -2.59 -0.30 -12.51
C HIS A 220 -2.16 1.17 -12.39
N LEU A 221 -2.06 1.84 -13.53
CA LEU A 221 -1.78 3.26 -13.64
C LEU A 221 -3.09 4.00 -13.93
N ARG A 222 -3.32 5.11 -13.24
CA ARG A 222 -4.33 6.11 -13.58
C ARG A 222 -3.71 7.50 -13.57
N ILE A 223 -3.83 8.23 -14.67
CA ILE A 223 -3.37 9.61 -14.82
C ILE A 223 -4.61 10.50 -14.90
N PHE A 224 -4.65 11.52 -14.05
CA PHE A 224 -5.63 12.59 -14.10
C PHE A 224 -4.97 13.80 -14.77
N THR A 225 -5.53 14.25 -15.90
CA THR A 225 -5.11 15.47 -16.61
C THR A 225 -6.10 16.62 -16.36
N GLY A 226 -5.76 17.82 -16.81
CA GLY A 226 -6.58 19.02 -16.62
C GLY A 226 -6.24 19.82 -15.35
N GLU A 227 -6.92 20.94 -15.13
CA GLU A 227 -6.54 21.91 -14.08
C GLU A 227 -7.11 21.60 -12.69
N GLU A 228 -8.21 20.85 -12.59
CA GLU A 228 -8.91 20.60 -11.33
C GLU A 228 -9.15 19.11 -11.07
N LEU A 229 -8.76 18.64 -9.87
CA LEU A 229 -8.89 17.23 -9.49
C LEU A 229 -10.33 16.83 -9.12
N ILE A 230 -11.10 17.76 -8.54
CA ILE A 230 -12.44 17.47 -8.01
C ILE A 230 -13.40 17.05 -9.13
N PRO A 231 -13.55 17.80 -10.24
CA PRO A 231 -14.41 17.37 -11.35
C PRO A 231 -13.96 16.02 -11.95
N ALA A 232 -12.65 15.78 -12.03
CA ALA A 232 -12.11 14.53 -12.55
C ALA A 232 -12.50 13.34 -11.65
N LEU A 233 -12.31 13.44 -10.34
CA LEU A 233 -12.72 12.39 -9.39
C LEU A 233 -14.22 12.13 -9.41
N PHE A 234 -15.06 13.18 -9.40
CA PHE A 234 -16.51 13.02 -9.53
C PHE A 234 -16.94 12.40 -10.87
N SER A 235 -16.26 12.73 -11.97
CA SER A 235 -16.52 12.12 -13.28
C SER A 235 -16.26 10.61 -13.29
N THR A 236 -15.24 10.16 -12.55
CA THR A 236 -14.93 8.72 -12.37
C THR A 236 -16.07 7.96 -11.71
N LEU A 237 -16.74 8.55 -10.72
CA LEU A 237 -17.90 7.95 -10.05
C LEU A 237 -19.14 7.92 -10.95
N ALA A 238 -19.26 8.88 -11.87
CA ALA A 238 -20.44 9.03 -12.71
C ALA A 238 -20.35 8.25 -14.04
N ASN A 239 -19.17 8.24 -14.69
CA ASN A 239 -18.91 7.53 -15.95
C ASN A 239 -17.40 7.23 -16.09
N PRO A 240 -16.92 6.07 -15.58
CA PRO A 240 -15.51 5.70 -15.61
C PRO A 240 -14.92 5.62 -17.03
N GLU A 241 -15.69 5.18 -18.02
CA GLU A 241 -15.19 4.86 -19.36
C GLU A 241 -15.15 6.02 -20.35
N THR A 242 -15.69 7.20 -20.00
CA THR A 242 -15.86 8.30 -20.96
C THR A 242 -15.21 9.62 -20.53
N SER A 243 -14.39 9.64 -19.48
CA SER A 243 -13.75 10.88 -19.05
C SER A 243 -12.49 11.14 -19.90
N PRO A 244 -12.47 12.20 -20.74
CA PRO A 244 -11.32 12.48 -21.61
C PRO A 244 -10.06 12.89 -20.83
N ASN A 245 -10.20 13.16 -19.52
CA ASN A 245 -9.12 13.60 -18.63
C ASN A 245 -8.55 12.46 -17.77
N ILE A 246 -8.92 11.21 -18.06
CA ILE A 246 -8.44 10.03 -17.35
C ILE A 246 -7.76 9.12 -18.36
N ILE A 247 -6.55 8.70 -18.02
CA ILE A 247 -5.75 7.79 -18.85
C ILE A 247 -5.33 6.63 -17.97
N ASP A 248 -5.73 5.43 -18.37
CA ASP A 248 -5.42 4.20 -17.65
C ASP A 248 -4.34 3.39 -18.38
N GLY A 249 -3.55 2.64 -17.61
CA GLY A 249 -2.54 1.73 -18.11
C GLY A 249 -2.37 0.54 -17.17
N VAL A 250 -1.92 -0.59 -17.69
CA VAL A 250 -1.60 -1.79 -16.90
C VAL A 250 -0.25 -2.33 -17.35
N SER A 251 0.64 -2.60 -16.40
CA SER A 251 2.01 -3.04 -16.68
C SER A 251 2.65 -3.66 -15.44
N SER A 252 3.57 -4.61 -15.61
CA SER A 252 4.38 -5.14 -14.49
C SER A 252 5.38 -4.12 -13.93
N TRP A 253 5.66 -3.06 -14.68
CA TRP A 253 6.53 -1.94 -14.29
C TRP A 253 6.08 -0.62 -14.92
N PHE A 254 6.38 0.50 -14.26
CA PHE A 254 6.25 1.82 -14.83
C PHE A 254 7.50 2.65 -14.58
N GLU A 255 7.97 3.40 -15.58
CA GLU A 255 9.02 4.40 -15.41
C GLU A 255 8.41 5.78 -15.58
N ILE A 256 8.61 6.65 -14.58
CA ILE A 256 8.13 8.04 -14.62
C ILE A 256 9.32 8.99 -14.63
N THR A 257 9.37 9.86 -15.63
CA THR A 257 10.37 10.92 -15.74
C THR A 257 9.72 12.30 -15.89
N ALA A 258 10.28 13.29 -15.19
CA ALA A 258 9.77 14.66 -15.21
C ALA A 258 10.91 15.70 -15.20
N PRO A 259 10.75 16.85 -15.87
CA PRO A 259 11.72 17.94 -15.84
C PRO A 259 11.79 18.59 -14.45
N HIS A 260 10.65 18.68 -13.75
CA HIS A 260 10.52 19.21 -12.40
C HIS A 260 10.36 18.08 -11.37
N LYS A 261 10.60 18.42 -10.09
CA LYS A 261 10.47 17.44 -9.00
C LYS A 261 9.01 17.10 -8.80
N MET A 262 8.73 15.80 -8.75
CA MET A 262 7.43 15.25 -8.42
C MET A 262 7.48 14.63 -7.04
N THR A 263 6.37 14.72 -6.30
CA THR A 263 6.24 14.08 -4.98
C THR A 263 5.18 13.00 -5.08
N PHE A 264 5.57 11.79 -4.69
CA PHE A 264 4.70 10.66 -4.48
C PHE A 264 4.51 10.43 -2.99
N ASN A 265 3.35 9.88 -2.65
CA ASN A 265 3.09 9.25 -1.37
C ASN A 265 2.88 7.75 -1.60
N LEU A 266 3.67 6.94 -0.90
CA LEU A 266 3.66 5.49 -0.93
C LEU A 266 3.06 5.00 0.40
N ASP A 267 1.77 4.68 0.42
CA ASP A 267 1.04 4.24 1.63
C ASP A 267 1.26 5.11 2.90
N GLY A 268 1.53 6.40 2.71
CA GLY A 268 1.73 7.40 3.77
C GLY A 268 3.16 7.92 3.91
N GLU A 269 4.14 7.30 3.23
CA GLU A 269 5.53 7.75 3.18
C GLU A 269 5.80 8.61 1.92
N PRO A 270 6.24 9.88 2.05
CA PRO A 270 6.53 10.73 0.90
C PRO A 270 7.89 10.39 0.25
N LEU A 271 7.91 10.34 -1.08
CA LEU A 271 9.10 10.19 -1.92
C LEU A 271 9.12 11.31 -2.97
N THR A 272 10.22 12.04 -3.08
CA THR A 272 10.38 13.12 -4.07
C THR A 272 11.53 12.83 -5.01
N GLY A 273 11.29 12.93 -6.33
CA GLY A 273 12.29 12.62 -7.35
C GLY A 273 11.94 13.20 -8.72
N LYS A 274 12.86 13.01 -9.68
CA LYS A 274 12.65 13.36 -11.11
C LYS A 274 12.60 12.13 -12.02
N ASN A 275 13.27 11.05 -11.63
CA ASN A 275 13.16 9.74 -12.25
C ASN A 275 12.78 8.75 -11.14
N LEU A 276 11.65 8.06 -11.34
CA LEU A 276 11.07 7.12 -10.40
C LEU A 276 10.64 5.86 -11.17
N PRO A 277 11.50 4.85 -11.29
CA PRO A 277 11.10 3.50 -11.68
C PRO A 277 10.27 2.83 -10.57
N TYR A 278 9.12 2.30 -10.99
CA TYR A 278 8.20 1.45 -10.25
C TYR A 278 8.21 0.06 -10.86
N GLY A 279 8.24 -0.97 -10.02
CA GLY A 279 8.09 -2.36 -10.45
C GLY A 279 7.23 -3.13 -9.48
N ALA A 280 6.42 -4.07 -9.98
CA ALA A 280 5.81 -5.08 -9.14
C ALA A 280 6.87 -6.13 -8.78
N VAL A 281 6.97 -6.46 -7.49
CA VAL A 281 7.68 -7.65 -7.05
C VAL A 281 6.66 -8.56 -6.42
N THR A 282 6.49 -9.76 -6.96
CA THR A 282 5.70 -10.78 -6.30
C THR A 282 6.42 -11.20 -5.02
N GLY A 283 5.90 -10.71 -3.89
CA GLY A 283 6.30 -11.12 -2.55
C GLY A 283 5.39 -12.23 -2.04
N ARG A 284 5.72 -12.81 -0.89
CA ARG A 284 4.79 -13.67 -0.16
C ARG A 284 4.37 -12.94 1.09
N ALA A 285 3.38 -12.07 0.96
CA ALA A 285 2.56 -11.68 2.10
C ALA A 285 1.26 -12.47 1.96
N THR A 286 0.98 -13.29 2.95
CA THR A 286 -0.15 -14.21 2.85
C THR A 286 -1.32 -13.64 3.64
N LEU A 287 -2.33 -13.13 2.93
CA LEU A 287 -3.53 -12.58 3.57
C LEU A 287 -4.54 -13.70 3.86
N PRO A 288 -5.24 -13.65 5.00
CA PRO A 288 -6.31 -14.58 5.26
C PRO A 288 -7.53 -14.21 4.40
N ALA A 289 -7.96 -15.13 3.54
CA ALA A 289 -8.99 -14.88 2.54
C ALA A 289 -10.36 -14.57 3.16
N ALA A 290 -10.89 -13.39 2.90
CA ALA A 290 -12.31 -13.09 3.03
C ALA A 290 -13.10 -13.69 1.84
N ALA A 291 -14.38 -14.01 2.04
CA ALA A 291 -15.23 -14.59 1.00
C ALA A 291 -15.30 -13.68 -0.24
N GLY A 292 -14.70 -14.11 -1.36
CA GLY A 292 -14.73 -13.36 -2.63
C GLY A 292 -13.38 -13.22 -3.34
N LEU A 293 -12.25 -13.53 -2.68
CA LEU A 293 -10.97 -13.62 -3.38
C LEU A 293 -10.92 -14.93 -4.18
N PRO A 294 -10.72 -14.90 -5.52
CA PRO A 294 -10.61 -16.11 -6.30
C PRO A 294 -9.44 -16.96 -5.78
N ALA A 295 -9.73 -18.22 -5.47
CA ALA A 295 -8.70 -19.18 -5.09
C ALA A 295 -7.81 -19.45 -6.30
N ALA A 296 -6.60 -18.91 -6.33
CA ALA A 296 -5.64 -19.23 -7.38
C ALA A 296 -4.20 -19.35 -6.88
N THR A 297 -3.76 -20.60 -6.93
CA THR A 297 -2.46 -21.08 -7.42
C THR A 297 -1.21 -20.70 -6.65
N LEU A 298 -0.75 -21.68 -5.86
CA LEU A 298 0.62 -21.86 -5.40
C LEU A 298 1.60 -21.68 -6.57
N ILE A 299 2.40 -20.61 -6.56
CA ILE A 299 3.60 -20.50 -7.40
C ILE A 299 4.80 -20.33 -6.48
N ARG A 300 5.70 -21.33 -6.51
CA ARG A 300 6.99 -21.28 -5.83
C ARG A 300 7.88 -20.24 -6.50
N PHE A 301 8.55 -19.43 -5.69
CA PHE A 301 9.53 -18.44 -6.12
C PHE A 301 10.49 -18.97 -7.19
N ARG A 302 10.57 -18.28 -8.32
CA ARG A 302 11.84 -18.06 -9.02
C ARG A 302 12.16 -16.59 -8.91
N LYS A 303 13.37 -16.29 -8.45
CA LYS A 303 14.00 -14.96 -8.50
C LYS A 303 13.63 -14.31 -9.85
N ALA A 304 12.94 -13.17 -9.83
CA ALA A 304 12.67 -12.40 -11.03
C ALA A 304 14.01 -12.17 -11.73
N LYS A 305 14.09 -12.49 -13.03
CA LYS A 305 15.23 -12.07 -13.83
C LYS A 305 15.22 -10.55 -13.79
N THR A 306 16.23 -9.99 -13.14
CA THR A 306 16.61 -8.60 -13.38
C THR A 306 16.62 -8.36 -14.88
N ALA A 307 15.96 -7.29 -15.33
CA ALA A 307 16.03 -6.85 -16.72
C ALA A 307 17.50 -6.83 -17.16
N PRO A 308 17.86 -7.40 -18.32
CA PRO A 308 19.24 -7.41 -18.75
C PRO A 308 19.65 -6.01 -19.17
N GLY A 309 20.54 -5.40 -18.38
CA GLY A 309 21.42 -4.34 -18.86
C GLY A 309 21.23 -2.95 -18.24
N TRP A 310 21.68 -2.78 -17.00
CA TRP A 310 22.21 -1.48 -16.53
C TRP A 310 23.40 -1.70 -15.60
N TYR A 311 24.51 -2.16 -16.18
CA TYR A 311 25.85 -1.91 -15.65
C TYR A 311 26.59 -1.02 -16.64
N THR A 312 27.41 -0.10 -16.11
CA THR A 312 28.19 0.97 -16.75
C THR A 312 27.39 2.27 -16.95
N ALA A 313 27.79 3.44 -16.46
CA ALA A 313 29.13 3.93 -16.13
C ALA A 313 29.13 4.84 -14.88
N ALA A 314 29.84 4.41 -13.83
CA ALA A 314 30.45 5.33 -12.89
C ALA A 314 31.75 5.84 -13.54
N GLY A 315 31.69 6.98 -14.21
CA GLY A 315 32.86 7.69 -14.69
C GLY A 315 33.55 8.38 -13.53
N TYR A 316 34.63 7.79 -13.04
CA TYR A 316 35.67 8.51 -12.29
C TYR A 316 36.27 9.58 -13.22
N VAL A 317 36.21 10.84 -12.81
CA VAL A 317 37.12 11.89 -13.32
C VAL A 317 38.09 12.21 -12.19
N ARG A 318 39.37 12.19 -12.54
CA ARG A 318 40.53 12.49 -11.69
C ARG A 318 40.48 13.89 -11.10
#